data_AF-A0A1X0NIP0-F1
#
_entry.id   AF-A0A1X0NIP0-F1
#
_cell.length_a   1.000
_cell.length_b   1.000
_cell.length_c   1.000
_cell.angle_alpha   90.00
_cell.angle_beta   90.00
_cell.angle_gamma   90.00
#
_symmetry.space_group_name_H-M   'P 1'
#
loop_
_entity.id
_entity.type
_entity.pdbx_description
1 polymer ?
#
loop_
_entity_poly.entity_id
_entity_poly.type
_entity_poly.pdbx_seq_one_letter_code
_entity_poly.pdbx_strand_id
1 'polypeptide(L)'
;MRSLRFHSFTTVVGLARLQSSGGNGRYPPREQQQQQHQRFGRPRDGRPTRGGHSQSFSQGGPRNTLNEPQLVARLLELYPSGKSWFPVNKWASSIPEDIQEALVPYGGLAHFAVSQSNFFIVRKENGTPVVSLSTMASSLCAEREKNIKKRAEKAAAFSSRRQDDSRFQR
;
A
#
# COMPACT_ATOMS: atom_id res chain seq x y z
N MET A 1 45.87 -35.65 15.73
CA MET A 1 46.08 -36.10 14.33
C MET A 1 44.74 -36.22 13.62
N ARG A 2 44.69 -35.75 12.37
CA ARG A 2 43.68 -36.01 11.30
C ARG A 2 42.43 -35.12 11.21
N SER A 3 42.60 -34.10 10.36
CA SER A 3 41.68 -33.43 9.44
C SER A 3 40.78 -34.41 8.66
N LEU A 4 39.57 -33.98 8.25
CA LEU A 4 39.24 -33.66 6.85
C LEU A 4 37.79 -33.17 6.68
N ARG A 5 37.67 -32.07 5.95
CA ARG A 5 36.43 -31.48 5.39
C ARG A 5 35.94 -32.33 4.23
N PHE A 6 34.63 -32.39 4.03
CA PHE A 6 34.06 -32.69 2.71
C PHE A 6 33.16 -31.54 2.24
N HIS A 7 33.60 -30.90 1.15
CA HIS A 7 32.79 -30.05 0.29
C HIS A 7 32.00 -30.93 -0.67
N SER A 8 30.76 -30.53 -0.98
CA SER A 8 30.02 -31.06 -2.11
C SER A 8 29.39 -29.88 -2.84
N PHE A 9 30.07 -29.45 -3.91
CA PHE A 9 29.49 -28.57 -4.92
C PHE A 9 28.83 -29.44 -5.98
N THR A 10 27.55 -29.21 -6.26
CA THR A 10 26.87 -29.77 -7.42
C THR A 10 26.75 -28.69 -8.48
N THR A 11 27.49 -28.89 -9.56
CA THR A 11 27.46 -28.11 -10.79
C THR A 11 26.24 -28.54 -11.61
N VAL A 12 25.35 -27.61 -11.96
CA VAL A 12 24.31 -27.85 -12.99
C VAL A 12 24.68 -27.02 -14.22
N VAL A 13 25.30 -27.70 -15.19
CA VAL A 13 25.42 -27.25 -16.58
C VAL A 13 24.19 -27.77 -17.32
N GLY A 14 23.53 -26.91 -18.09
CA GLY A 14 22.37 -27.31 -18.89
C GLY A 14 21.90 -26.22 -19.85
N LEU A 15 22.81 -25.74 -20.70
CA LEU A 15 22.50 -24.92 -21.87
C LEU A 15 21.91 -25.85 -22.97
N ALA A 16 20.63 -25.70 -23.30
CA ALA A 16 20.06 -26.28 -24.52
C ALA A 16 19.17 -25.26 -25.21
N ARG A 17 19.77 -24.59 -26.19
CA ARG A 17 19.14 -23.68 -27.16
C ARG A 17 18.51 -24.56 -28.25
N LEU A 18 17.19 -24.64 -28.32
CA LEU A 18 16.49 -25.21 -29.48
C LEU A 18 16.07 -24.06 -30.41
N GLN A 19 16.79 -23.91 -31.52
CA GLN A 19 16.30 -23.23 -32.73
C GLN A 19 15.68 -24.30 -33.64
N SER A 20 14.49 -24.06 -34.19
CA SER A 20 14.13 -24.62 -35.50
C SER A 20 12.93 -23.91 -36.13
N SER A 21 13.15 -23.47 -37.38
CA SER A 21 12.24 -23.38 -38.54
C SER A 21 10.84 -22.77 -38.35
N GLY A 22 10.45 -21.69 -39.02
CA GLY A 22 10.54 -21.46 -40.47
C GLY A 22 9.21 -21.86 -41.13
N GLY A 23 8.42 -20.89 -41.59
CA GLY A 23 7.14 -21.16 -42.25
C GLY A 23 6.47 -19.91 -42.83
N ASN A 24 6.77 -19.61 -44.09
CA ASN A 24 6.08 -18.63 -44.92
C ASN A 24 4.67 -19.11 -45.27
N GLY A 25 3.65 -18.28 -45.05
CA GLY A 25 2.31 -18.46 -45.57
C GLY A 25 1.74 -17.13 -46.04
N ARG A 26 1.94 -16.80 -47.32
CA ARG A 26 1.26 -15.70 -48.04
C ARG A 26 -0.06 -16.21 -48.63
N TYR A 27 -0.96 -15.25 -48.90
CA TYR A 27 -2.15 -15.20 -49.78
C TYR A 27 -3.47 -14.86 -49.03
N PRO A 28 -4.44 -14.15 -49.66
CA PRO A 28 -4.39 -13.08 -50.67
C PRO A 28 -5.25 -11.83 -50.27
N PRO A 29 -5.35 -10.75 -51.09
CA PRO A 29 -5.90 -9.46 -50.68
C PRO A 29 -7.42 -9.37 -50.90
N ARG A 30 -8.12 -8.73 -49.95
CA ARG A 30 -9.54 -8.40 -50.09
C ARG A 30 -9.70 -6.92 -50.46
N GLU A 31 -9.74 -6.65 -51.76
CA GLU A 31 -10.33 -5.43 -52.30
C GLU A 31 -11.86 -5.55 -52.22
N GLN A 32 -12.49 -4.61 -51.51
CA GLN A 32 -13.83 -4.03 -51.70
C GLN A 32 -14.25 -3.42 -50.35
N GLN A 33 -14.10 -2.10 -50.21
CA GLN A 33 -15.11 -1.10 -50.58
C GLN A 33 -15.98 -0.73 -49.37
N GLN A 34 -15.60 0.36 -48.70
CA GLN A 34 -16.53 1.35 -48.13
C GLN A 34 -15.68 2.58 -47.77
N GLN A 35 -15.72 3.59 -48.63
CA GLN A 35 -16.53 4.79 -48.39
C GLN A 35 -16.13 5.51 -47.10
N GLN A 36 -15.28 6.53 -47.24
CA GLN A 36 -15.63 7.94 -46.99
C GLN A 36 -14.34 8.73 -46.78
N HIS A 37 -14.01 9.55 -47.78
CA HIS A 37 -13.21 10.74 -47.56
C HIS A 37 -14.01 11.68 -46.64
N GLN A 38 -13.55 11.90 -45.41
CA GLN A 38 -13.88 13.12 -44.68
C GLN A 38 -12.63 13.69 -44.02
N ARG A 39 -11.98 14.54 -44.82
CA ARG A 39 -11.45 15.87 -44.47
C ARG A 39 -11.55 16.22 -42.97
N PHE A 40 -10.41 16.25 -42.30
CA PHE A 40 -10.29 16.79 -40.94
C PHE A 40 -10.62 18.28 -40.94
N GLY A 41 -11.78 18.64 -40.37
CA GLY A 41 -12.18 20.03 -40.19
C GLY A 41 -13.45 20.19 -39.36
N ARG A 42 -13.33 20.20 -38.02
CA ARG A 42 -13.84 21.25 -37.10
C ARG A 42 -13.76 20.81 -35.63
N PRO A 43 -13.65 21.77 -34.69
CA PRO A 43 -13.59 21.50 -33.26
C PRO A 43 -15.00 21.26 -32.72
N ARG A 44 -15.14 20.24 -31.88
CA ARG A 44 -16.37 20.00 -31.12
C ARG A 44 -16.00 19.88 -29.65
N ASP A 45 -16.22 20.97 -28.94
CA ASP A 45 -16.35 20.98 -27.50
C ASP A 45 -17.36 19.91 -27.06
N GLY A 46 -16.93 19.06 -26.13
CA GLY A 46 -17.72 17.94 -25.62
C GLY A 46 -16.92 17.12 -24.61
N ARG A 47 -16.67 17.70 -23.43
CA ARG A 47 -16.35 17.15 -22.08
C ARG A 47 -16.02 15.63 -21.92
N PRO A 48 -15.20 15.23 -20.91
CA PRO A 48 -15.24 15.76 -19.55
C PRO A 48 -13.94 16.41 -19.09
N THR A 49 -14.13 17.44 -18.26
CA THR A 49 -13.10 18.08 -17.44
C THR A 49 -12.28 17.01 -16.73
N ARG A 50 -10.97 17.03 -16.95
CA ARG A 50 -10.00 16.23 -16.20
C ARG A 50 -10.07 16.69 -14.74
N GLY A 51 -10.97 16.08 -13.98
CA GLY A 51 -11.03 16.20 -12.54
C GLY A 51 -9.75 15.58 -11.98
N GLY A 52 -8.70 16.39 -11.88
CA GLY A 52 -7.57 16.08 -11.04
C GLY A 52 -8.14 15.76 -9.67
N HIS A 53 -7.94 14.51 -9.22
CA HIS A 53 -8.22 14.14 -7.85
C HIS A 53 -7.18 14.85 -6.98
N SER A 54 -7.41 16.14 -6.75
CA SER A 54 -6.92 16.77 -5.54
C SER A 54 -7.73 16.14 -4.42
N GLN A 55 -7.14 15.17 -3.72
CA GLN A 55 -7.63 14.75 -2.41
C GLN A 55 -7.40 15.91 -1.44
N SER A 56 -8.18 16.98 -1.61
CA SER A 56 -8.32 18.02 -0.62
C SER A 56 -9.30 17.47 0.42
N PHE A 57 -8.75 17.02 1.54
CA PHE A 57 -9.49 16.64 2.75
C PHE A 57 -10.08 17.89 3.41
N SER A 58 -10.97 18.60 2.71
CA SER A 58 -11.58 19.81 3.24
C SER A 58 -12.93 20.05 2.58
N GLN A 59 -13.96 19.33 3.02
CA GLN A 59 -15.32 19.82 2.93
C GLN A 59 -16.15 19.28 4.09
N GLY A 60 -16.63 20.20 4.92
CA GLY A 60 -17.37 19.94 6.14
C GLY A 60 -18.86 19.68 5.91
N GLY A 61 -19.40 18.85 6.81
CA GLY A 61 -20.83 18.52 7.02
C GLY A 61 -21.15 17.04 6.71
N PRO A 62 -22.12 16.41 7.40
CA PRO A 62 -22.33 16.36 8.86
C PRO A 62 -21.18 15.56 9.53
N ARG A 63 -21.08 15.54 10.86
CA ARG A 63 -19.94 14.92 11.58
C ARG A 63 -19.56 13.56 10.98
N ASN A 64 -18.41 13.51 10.31
CA ASN A 64 -17.88 12.35 9.62
C ASN A 64 -17.38 11.36 10.68
N THR A 65 -18.31 10.75 11.40
CA THR A 65 -18.02 9.75 12.42
C THR A 65 -17.37 8.57 11.73
N LEU A 66 -16.14 8.25 12.11
CA LEU A 66 -15.44 7.08 11.59
C LEU A 66 -16.28 5.84 11.87
N ASN A 67 -16.61 5.09 10.82
CA ASN A 67 -17.25 3.79 10.99
C ASN A 67 -16.28 2.82 11.67
N GLU A 68 -16.81 1.80 12.32
CA GLU A 68 -16.01 0.82 13.07
C GLU A 68 -14.79 0.25 12.29
N PRO A 69 -14.90 -0.21 11.03
CA PRO A 69 -13.73 -0.67 10.28
C PRO A 69 -12.71 0.44 10.00
N GLN A 70 -13.17 1.68 9.81
CA GLN A 70 -12.30 2.84 9.61
C GLN A 70 -11.58 3.19 10.92
N LEU A 71 -12.27 3.06 12.05
CA LEU A 71 -11.71 3.29 13.37
C LEU A 71 -10.61 2.26 13.69
N VAL A 72 -10.86 0.98 13.40
CA VAL A 72 -9.83 -0.08 13.49
C VAL A 72 -8.63 0.27 12.61
N ALA A 73 -8.86 0.64 11.35
CA ALA A 73 -7.77 1.00 10.44
C ALA A 73 -6.95 2.18 11.00
N ARG A 74 -7.59 3.25 11.47
CA ARG A 74 -6.90 4.39 12.09
C ARG A 74 -6.12 4.01 13.34
N LEU A 75 -6.68 3.18 14.20
CA LEU A 75 -5.97 2.70 15.38
C LEU A 75 -4.75 1.85 15.03
N LEU A 76 -4.81 1.02 13.98
CA LEU A 76 -3.64 0.28 13.49
C LEU A 76 -2.55 1.22 12.93
N GLU A 77 -2.93 2.31 12.26
CA GLU A 77 -1.98 3.32 11.78
C GLU A 77 -1.27 4.06 12.92
N LEU A 78 -1.98 4.28 14.03
CA LEU A 78 -1.50 4.98 15.22
C LEU A 78 -0.88 4.05 16.25
N TYR A 79 -0.89 2.73 16.01
CA TYR A 79 -0.31 1.79 16.95
C TYR A 79 1.22 1.98 17.00
N PRO A 80 1.82 2.15 18.19
CA PRO A 80 3.25 2.40 18.31
C PRO A 80 4.06 1.21 17.79
N SER A 81 4.80 1.42 16.71
CA SER A 81 5.68 0.41 16.13
C SER A 81 6.86 0.09 17.05
N GLY A 82 7.35 -1.15 16.98
CA GLY A 82 8.56 -1.59 17.69
C GLY A 82 8.35 -2.12 19.11
N LYS A 83 7.13 -2.10 19.66
CA LYS A 83 6.82 -2.75 20.95
C LYS A 83 5.75 -3.83 20.79
N SER A 84 5.94 -4.96 21.46
CA SER A 84 4.99 -6.08 21.41
C SER A 84 3.68 -5.78 22.14
N TRP A 85 3.71 -4.92 23.15
CA TRP A 85 2.55 -4.48 23.91
C TRP A 85 2.73 -3.03 24.39
N PHE A 86 1.61 -2.36 24.67
CA PHE A 86 1.58 -0.97 25.11
C PHE A 86 0.48 -0.74 26.16
N PRO A 87 0.72 0.04 27.23
CA PRO A 87 -0.34 0.39 28.17
C PRO A 87 -1.46 1.17 27.50
N VAL A 88 -2.72 0.75 27.72
CA VAL A 88 -3.89 1.35 27.06
C VAL A 88 -4.00 2.84 27.38
N ASN A 89 -3.73 3.24 28.63
CA ASN A 89 -3.77 4.66 29.02
C ASN A 89 -2.73 5.50 28.26
N LYS A 90 -1.53 4.96 28.05
CA LYS A 90 -0.47 5.65 27.31
C LYS A 90 -0.80 5.74 25.82
N TRP A 91 -1.40 4.68 25.27
CA TRP A 91 -1.86 4.69 23.89
C TRP A 91 -3.02 5.66 23.68
N ALA A 92 -4.02 5.65 24.56
CA ALA A 92 -5.14 6.59 24.54
C ALA A 92 -4.68 8.06 24.49
N SER A 93 -3.71 8.45 25.33
CA SER A 93 -3.16 9.81 25.33
C SER A 93 -2.39 10.18 24.05
N SER A 94 -1.94 9.21 23.26
CA SER A 94 -1.24 9.45 22.00
C SER A 94 -2.16 9.52 20.78
N ILE A 95 -3.43 9.14 20.94
CA ILE A 95 -4.42 9.13 19.87
C ILE A 95 -5.01 10.55 19.71
N PRO A 96 -5.18 11.05 18.48
CA PRO A 96 -5.88 12.31 18.20
C PRO A 96 -7.29 12.40 18.80
N GLU A 97 -7.69 13.60 19.21
CA GLU A 97 -8.96 13.85 19.92
C GLU A 97 -10.19 13.43 19.09
N ASP A 98 -10.16 13.62 17.77
CA ASP A 98 -11.23 13.19 16.86
C ASP A 98 -11.48 11.67 16.89
N ILE A 99 -10.43 10.88 17.05
CA ILE A 99 -10.53 9.42 17.17
C ILE A 99 -10.95 9.03 18.58
N GLN A 100 -10.52 9.77 19.61
CA GLN A 100 -10.98 9.55 20.99
C GLN A 100 -12.49 9.80 21.10
N GLU A 101 -12.99 10.88 20.52
CA GLU A 101 -14.43 11.17 20.46
C GLU A 101 -15.20 10.08 19.72
N ALA A 102 -14.65 9.59 18.59
CA ALA A 102 -15.26 8.50 17.83
C ALA A 102 -15.30 7.16 18.61
N LEU A 103 -14.45 6.98 19.63
CA LEU A 103 -14.43 5.81 20.50
C LEU A 103 -15.44 5.89 21.66
N VAL A 104 -15.96 7.08 21.99
CA VAL A 104 -16.91 7.27 23.11
C VAL A 104 -18.15 6.38 22.99
N PRO A 105 -18.82 6.25 21.82
CA PRO A 105 -19.98 5.37 21.65
C PRO A 105 -19.67 3.89 21.91
N TYR A 106 -18.40 3.50 21.78
CA TYR A 106 -17.94 2.11 21.93
C TYR A 106 -17.43 1.79 23.34
N GLY A 107 -17.59 2.71 24.31
CA GLY A 107 -17.05 2.57 25.66
C GLY A 107 -15.56 2.90 25.78
N GLY A 108 -15.00 3.63 24.82
CA GLY A 108 -13.61 4.04 24.80
C GLY A 108 -12.64 2.98 24.27
N LEU A 109 -11.36 3.34 24.23
CA LEU A 109 -10.29 2.55 23.58
C LEU A 109 -10.18 1.13 24.12
N ALA A 110 -10.24 0.96 25.45
CA ALA A 110 -10.09 -0.35 26.08
C ALA A 110 -11.21 -1.30 25.68
N HIS A 111 -12.46 -0.83 25.78
CA HIS A 111 -13.63 -1.64 25.47
C HIS A 111 -13.73 -1.94 23.97
N PHE A 112 -13.44 -0.94 23.13
CA PHE A 112 -13.38 -1.12 21.69
C PHE A 112 -12.31 -2.15 21.29
N ALA A 113 -11.09 -2.03 21.82
CA ALA A 113 -10.01 -2.98 21.52
C ALA A 113 -10.34 -4.42 21.96
N VAL A 114 -11.05 -4.59 23.09
CA VAL A 114 -11.56 -5.91 23.52
C VAL A 114 -12.58 -6.48 22.53
N SER A 115 -13.50 -5.64 22.02
CA SER A 115 -14.50 -6.07 21.03
C SER A 115 -13.87 -6.49 19.69
N GLN A 116 -12.73 -5.89 19.34
CA GLN A 116 -12.01 -6.11 18.09
C GLN A 116 -10.87 -7.13 18.25
N SER A 117 -11.19 -8.30 18.81
CA SER A 117 -10.21 -9.34 19.19
C SER A 117 -9.39 -9.91 18.02
N ASN A 118 -9.90 -9.79 16.80
CA ASN A 118 -9.18 -10.17 15.58
C ASN A 118 -7.94 -9.30 15.36
N PHE A 119 -7.94 -8.05 15.83
CA PHE A 119 -6.88 -7.08 15.61
C PHE A 119 -6.09 -6.77 16.88
N PHE A 120 -6.77 -6.69 18.01
CA PHE A 120 -6.18 -6.28 19.28
C PHE A 120 -6.37 -7.36 20.33
N ILE A 121 -5.35 -7.54 21.17
CA ILE A 121 -5.36 -8.43 22.31
C ILE A 121 -5.14 -7.56 23.54
N VAL A 122 -6.15 -7.46 24.39
CA VAL A 122 -6.06 -6.69 25.64
C VAL A 122 -5.87 -7.65 26.80
N ARG A 123 -4.84 -7.41 27.61
CA ARG A 123 -4.51 -8.21 28.80
C ARG A 123 -4.19 -7.29 29.97
N LYS A 124 -4.21 -7.83 31.18
CA LYS A 124 -3.85 -7.08 32.39
C LYS A 124 -2.44 -7.48 32.81
N GLU A 125 -1.54 -6.51 32.89
CA GLU A 125 -0.14 -6.69 33.29
C GLU A 125 0.14 -5.76 34.47
N ASN A 126 0.52 -6.33 35.62
CA ASN A 126 0.75 -5.59 36.87
C ASN A 126 -0.39 -4.63 37.26
N GLY A 127 -1.64 -5.08 37.12
CA GLY A 127 -2.81 -4.25 37.41
C GLY A 127 -3.21 -3.29 36.29
N THR A 128 -2.38 -3.09 35.27
CA THR A 128 -2.59 -2.13 34.19
C THR A 128 -3.09 -2.84 32.93
N PRO A 129 -4.14 -2.33 32.25
CA PRO A 129 -4.53 -2.86 30.94
C PRO A 129 -3.47 -2.50 29.90
N VAL A 130 -2.96 -3.52 29.22
CA VAL A 130 -2.02 -3.38 28.10
C VAL A 130 -2.65 -4.01 26.86
N VAL A 131 -2.41 -3.39 25.71
CA VAL A 131 -2.85 -3.87 24.40
C VAL A 131 -1.65 -4.39 23.62
N SER A 132 -1.85 -5.45 22.88
CA SER A 132 -0.93 -5.96 21.86
C SER A 132 -1.69 -6.19 20.56
N LEU A 133 -0.99 -6.18 19.42
CA LEU A 133 -1.59 -6.56 18.15
C LEU A 133 -1.69 -8.08 18.03
N SER A 134 -2.72 -8.57 17.35
CA SER A 134 -2.77 -9.96 16.90
C SER A 134 -1.67 -10.25 15.87
N THR A 135 -1.38 -11.52 15.60
CA THR A 135 -0.43 -11.91 14.55
C THR A 135 -0.85 -11.37 13.18
N MET A 136 -2.15 -11.40 12.89
CA MET A 136 -2.72 -10.85 11.66
C MET A 136 -2.50 -9.34 11.57
N ALA A 137 -2.89 -8.59 12.61
CA ALA A 137 -2.73 -7.14 12.63
C ALA A 137 -1.26 -6.71 12.56
N SER A 138 -0.37 -7.44 13.25
CA SER A 138 1.08 -7.21 13.19
C SER A 138 1.61 -7.38 11.77
N SER A 139 1.16 -8.41 11.05
CA SER A 139 1.53 -8.64 9.65
C SER A 139 1.06 -7.51 8.74
N LEU A 140 -0.20 -7.06 8.91
CA LEU A 140 -0.76 -5.94 8.14
C LEU A 140 0.03 -4.64 8.36
N CYS A 141 0.38 -4.33 9.61
CA CYS A 141 1.18 -3.16 9.93
C CYS A 141 2.59 -3.26 9.31
N ALA A 142 3.24 -4.42 9.39
CA ALA A 142 4.56 -4.64 8.80
C ALA A 142 4.55 -4.55 7.27
N GLU A 143 3.51 -5.09 6.61
CA GLU A 143 3.35 -5.00 5.16
C GLU A 143 3.12 -3.54 4.72
N ARG A 144 2.27 -2.81 5.45
CA ARG A 144 2.03 -1.37 5.22
C ARG A 144 3.34 -0.59 5.30
N GLU A 145 4.14 -0.80 6.34
CA GLU A 145 5.42 -0.10 6.52
C GLU A 145 6.39 -0.39 5.38
N LYS A 146 6.51 -1.67 4.96
CA LYS A 146 7.30 -2.06 3.78
C LYS A 146 6.81 -1.34 2.52
N ASN A 147 5.49 -1.23 2.34
CA ASN A 147 4.91 -0.59 1.17
C ASN A 147 5.16 0.93 1.15
N ILE A 148 4.99 1.60 2.30
CA ILE A 148 5.31 3.02 2.48
C ILE A 148 6.78 3.28 2.15
N LYS A 149 7.69 2.45 2.69
CA LYS A 149 9.12 2.58 2.40
C LYS A 149 9.44 2.43 0.91
N LYS A 150 8.88 1.42 0.24
CA LYS A 150 9.04 1.22 -1.21
C LYS A 150 8.52 2.42 -2.02
N ARG A 151 7.36 2.97 -1.64
CA ARG A 151 6.80 4.16 -2.32
C ARG A 151 7.68 5.39 -2.11
N ALA A 152 8.18 5.60 -0.88
CA ALA A 152 9.07 6.70 -0.56
C ALA A 152 10.39 6.60 -1.35
N GLU A 153 10.99 5.42 -1.44
CA GLU A 153 12.21 5.17 -2.23
C GLU A 153 11.98 5.44 -3.72
N LYS A 154 10.86 4.96 -4.28
CA LYS A 154 10.49 5.23 -5.68
C LYS A 154 10.28 6.73 -5.94
N ALA A 155 9.64 7.44 -5.02
CA ALA A 155 9.43 8.88 -5.13
C ALA A 155 10.76 9.64 -5.05
N ALA A 156 11.66 9.24 -4.14
CA ALA A 156 13.00 9.80 -4.01
C ALA A 156 13.81 9.59 -5.30
N ALA A 157 13.81 8.37 -5.86
CA ALA A 157 14.49 8.07 -7.13
C ALA A 157 13.94 8.87 -8.33
N PHE A 158 12.64 9.16 -8.34
CA PHE A 158 12.04 10.01 -9.38
C PHE A 158 12.44 11.48 -9.19
N SER A 159 12.53 11.95 -7.94
CA SER A 159 12.94 13.32 -7.62
C SER A 159 14.42 13.58 -7.93
N SER A 160 15.31 12.61 -7.68
CA SER A 160 16.73 12.73 -8.03
C SER A 160 16.94 12.83 -9.54
N ARG A 161 16.24 12.01 -10.34
CA ARG A 161 16.30 12.06 -11.80
C ARG A 161 15.90 13.42 -12.38
N ARG A 162 14.89 14.08 -11.78
CA ARG A 162 14.48 15.44 -12.19
C ARG A 162 15.47 16.53 -11.79
N GLN A 163 16.19 16.36 -10.68
CA GLN A 163 17.23 17.32 -10.28
C GLN A 163 18.47 17.24 -11.17
N ASP A 164 18.88 16.05 -11.60
CA ASP A 164 20.03 15.91 -12.52
C ASP A 164 19.74 16.53 -13.89
N ASP A 165 18.56 16.30 -14.49
CA ASP A 165 18.18 16.95 -15.76
C ASP A 165 18.18 18.48 -15.70
N SER A 166 17.91 19.07 -14.54
CA SER A 166 17.91 20.54 -14.35
C SER A 166 19.31 21.15 -14.21
N ARG A 167 20.35 20.34 -13.91
CA ARG A 167 21.75 20.81 -13.82
C ARG A 167 22.47 20.80 -15.18
N PHE A 168 22.01 20.00 -16.14
CA PHE A 168 22.59 19.92 -17.48
C PHE A 168 22.06 20.97 -18.47
N GLN A 169 21.20 21.90 -18.02
CA GLN A 169 20.65 22.99 -18.84
C GLN A 169 21.16 24.39 -18.48
N ARG A 170 22.28 24.52 -17.73
CA ARG A 170 22.94 25.81 -17.49
C ARG A 170 24.26 25.91 -18.24
#